data_AF-A0A537BXL7-F1
#
_entry.id   AF-A0A537BXL7-F1
#
_cell.length_a   1.000
_cell.length_b   1.000
_cell.length_c   1.000
_cell.angle_alpha   90.00
_cell.angle_beta   90.00
_cell.angle_gamma   90.00
#
_symmetry.space_group_name_H-M   'P 1'
#
loop_
_entity.id
_entity.type
_entity.pdbx_description
1 polymer ?
#
loop_
_entity_poly.entity_id
_entity_poly.type
_entity_poly.pdbx_seq_one_letter_code
_entity_poly.pdbx_strand_id
1 'polypeptide(L)'
;STASSLPILGKGLVERALRARRRRPMFMVDLAVPRDIEPEVGELDDVFLYTVDDLAEIVSLNLDARRAAVDQAEAIIESQVGQFMHWMQARENVPLIRALREHAEHARRGEVERALKLLQRGEDAARVLESLSQALTNKL
;
A
#
# COMPACT_ATOMS: atom_id res chain seq x y z
N SER A 1 -24.06 -6.71 6.93
CA SER A 1 -22.65 -6.69 6.50
C SER A 1 -21.90 -7.74 7.26
N THR A 2 -22.07 -8.98 6.84
CA THR A 2 -21.24 -10.10 7.25
C THR A 2 -20.22 -10.36 6.14
N ALA A 3 -19.06 -10.93 6.48
CA ALA A 3 -18.04 -11.31 5.49
C ALA A 3 -18.26 -12.75 4.97
N SER A 4 -19.50 -13.23 4.98
CA SER A 4 -19.84 -14.59 4.55
C SER A 4 -19.78 -14.71 3.03
N SER A 5 -19.30 -15.85 2.53
CA SER A 5 -19.30 -16.16 1.09
C SER A 5 -20.66 -16.67 0.57
N LEU A 6 -21.58 -17.00 1.48
CA LEU A 6 -22.94 -17.45 1.17
C LEU A 6 -23.97 -16.55 1.84
N PRO A 7 -25.12 -16.29 1.18
CA PRO A 7 -26.22 -15.57 1.80
C PRO A 7 -26.65 -16.23 3.11
N ILE A 8 -26.78 -15.43 4.15
CA ILE A 8 -27.15 -15.89 5.50
C ILE A 8 -28.67 -15.82 5.67
N LEU A 9 -29.31 -14.85 5.02
CA LEU A 9 -30.76 -14.66 5.06
C LEU A 9 -31.40 -15.21 3.78
N GLY A 10 -31.90 -16.44 3.88
CA GLY A 10 -32.64 -17.07 2.80
C GLY A 10 -34.16 -16.86 2.85
N LYS A 11 -34.82 -17.05 1.71
CA LYS A 11 -36.27 -16.80 1.51
C LYS A 11 -37.14 -17.47 2.58
N GLY A 12 -36.91 -18.75 2.85
CA GLY A 12 -37.70 -19.50 3.82
C GLY A 12 -37.59 -18.98 5.26
N LEU A 13 -36.46 -18.38 5.65
CA LEU A 13 -36.31 -17.76 6.96
C LEU A 13 -37.09 -16.45 7.04
N VAL A 14 -37.04 -15.65 5.98
CA VAL A 14 -37.77 -14.38 5.88
C VAL A 14 -39.28 -14.60 5.82
N GLU A 15 -39.76 -15.61 5.11
CA GLU A 15 -41.18 -15.99 5.08
C GLU A 15 -41.72 -16.36 6.47
N ARG A 16 -40.95 -17.13 7.25
CA ARG A 16 -41.34 -17.45 8.65
C ARG A 16 -41.43 -16.19 9.49
N ALA A 17 -40.48 -15.27 9.33
CA ALA A 17 -40.48 -13.99 10.03
C ALA A 17 -41.71 -13.13 9.66
N LEU A 18 -42.09 -13.07 8.38
CA LEU A 18 -43.31 -12.38 7.93
C LEU A 18 -44.58 -12.97 8.55
N ARG A 19 -44.70 -14.31 8.59
CA ARG A 19 -45.83 -14.98 9.23
C ARG A 19 -45.95 -14.62 10.71
N ALA A 20 -44.83 -14.68 11.45
CA ALA A 20 -44.79 -14.26 12.85
C ALA A 20 -45.16 -12.78 13.04
N ARG A 21 -44.80 -11.93 12.06
CA ARG A 21 -45.14 -10.51 12.02
C ARG A 21 -46.54 -10.21 11.48
N ARG A 22 -47.38 -11.23 11.22
CA ARG A 22 -48.73 -11.08 10.63
C ARG A 22 -48.69 -10.26 9.34
N ARG A 23 -47.70 -10.52 8.48
CA ARG A 23 -47.48 -9.84 7.19
C ARG A 23 -47.28 -8.32 7.28
N ARG A 24 -46.81 -7.81 8.43
CA ARG A 24 -46.34 -6.42 8.50
C ARG A 24 -45.11 -6.25 7.63
N PRO A 25 -45.07 -5.24 6.74
CA PRO A 25 -43.95 -5.01 5.84
C PRO A 25 -42.58 -5.00 6.53
N MET A 26 -41.57 -5.47 5.80
CA MET A 26 -40.17 -5.48 6.22
C MET A 26 -39.31 -4.73 5.22
N PHE A 27 -38.61 -3.73 5.71
CA PHE A 27 -37.58 -3.03 4.98
C PHE A 27 -36.23 -3.70 5.27
N MET A 28 -35.53 -4.12 4.23
CA MET A 28 -34.28 -4.85 4.31
C MET A 28 -33.23 -4.14 3.45
N VAL A 29 -32.04 -3.95 4.00
CA VAL A 29 -30.92 -3.32 3.29
C VAL A 29 -29.73 -4.27 3.30
N ASP A 30 -29.32 -4.69 2.12
CA ASP A 30 -28.16 -5.55 1.88
C ASP A 30 -26.98 -4.70 1.40
N LEU A 31 -26.04 -4.45 2.32
CA LEU A 31 -24.82 -3.68 2.05
C LEU A 31 -23.59 -4.56 1.80
N ALA A 32 -23.74 -5.88 1.71
CA ALA A 32 -22.63 -6.82 1.65
C ALA A 32 -22.23 -7.18 0.20
N VAL A 33 -20.94 -7.43 -0.01
CA VAL A 33 -20.37 -7.96 -1.24
C VAL A 33 -19.36 -9.07 -0.88
N PRO A 34 -19.67 -10.37 -1.13
CA PRO A 34 -20.90 -10.91 -1.73
C PRO A 34 -22.14 -10.73 -0.83
N ARG A 35 -23.34 -10.88 -1.42
CA ARG A 35 -24.63 -10.53 -0.78
C ARG A 35 -24.95 -11.35 0.47
N ASP A 36 -25.46 -10.69 1.50
CA ASP A 36 -25.91 -11.34 2.76
C ASP A 36 -27.31 -11.94 2.63
N ILE A 37 -28.11 -11.47 1.66
CA ILE A 37 -29.53 -11.81 1.48
C ILE A 37 -29.73 -12.46 0.11
N GLU A 38 -30.44 -13.60 0.09
CA GLU A 38 -30.85 -14.25 -1.15
C GLU A 38 -31.70 -13.29 -2.02
N PRO A 39 -31.44 -13.16 -3.34
CA PRO A 39 -32.24 -12.31 -4.22
C PRO A 39 -33.74 -12.62 -4.18
N GLU A 40 -34.09 -13.90 -4.01
CA GLU A 40 -35.47 -14.42 -3.98
C GLU A 40 -36.27 -13.90 -2.77
N VAL A 41 -35.61 -13.33 -1.76
CA VAL A 41 -36.27 -12.61 -0.66
C VAL A 41 -37.01 -11.37 -1.17
N GLY A 42 -36.49 -10.72 -2.22
CA GLY A 42 -37.11 -9.54 -2.83
C GLY A 42 -38.40 -9.84 -3.60
N GLU A 43 -38.70 -11.11 -3.87
CA GLU A 43 -39.94 -11.54 -4.53
C GLU A 43 -41.15 -11.62 -3.57
N LEU A 44 -40.92 -11.45 -2.27
CA LEU A 44 -41.97 -11.53 -1.25
C LEU A 44 -42.75 -10.21 -1.19
N ASP A 45 -44.07 -10.26 -1.35
CA ASP A 45 -44.96 -9.07 -1.42
C ASP A 45 -44.78 -8.05 -0.27
N ASP A 46 -44.41 -8.52 0.93
CA ASP A 46 -44.28 -7.68 2.12
C ASP A 46 -42.81 -7.33 2.44
N VAL A 47 -41.89 -7.51 1.49
CA VAL A 47 -40.47 -7.19 1.65
C VAL A 47 -40.05 -6.12 0.65
N PHE A 48 -39.41 -5.08 1.18
CA PHE A 48 -38.71 -4.07 0.40
C PHE A 48 -37.21 -4.27 0.60
N LEU A 49 -36.58 -4.96 -0.34
CA LEU A 49 -35.15 -5.26 -0.32
C LEU A 49 -34.38 -4.25 -1.17
N TYR A 50 -33.44 -3.54 -0.55
CA TYR A 50 -32.53 -2.61 -1.23
C TYR A 50 -31.10 -3.12 -1.14
N THR A 51 -30.36 -2.98 -2.23
CA THR A 51 -28.95 -3.36 -2.36
C THR A 51 -28.03 -2.14 -2.38
N VAL A 52 -26.73 -2.38 -2.31
CA VAL A 52 -25.71 -1.36 -2.58
C VAL A 52 -25.96 -0.66 -3.94
N ASP A 53 -26.37 -1.40 -4.96
CA ASP A 53 -26.61 -0.87 -6.30
C ASP A 53 -27.84 0.06 -6.33
N ASP A 54 -28.95 -0.35 -5.70
CA ASP A 54 -30.17 0.46 -5.60
C ASP A 54 -29.92 1.78 -4.83
N LEU A 55 -29.10 1.71 -3.78
CA LEU A 55 -28.72 2.89 -3.00
C LEU A 55 -27.78 3.82 -3.77
N ALA A 56 -26.93 3.28 -4.65
CA ALA A 56 -26.05 4.09 -5.49
C ALA A 56 -26.85 4.99 -6.45
N GLU A 57 -27.96 4.48 -7.00
CA GLU A 57 -28.87 5.25 -7.86
C GLU A 57 -29.51 6.42 -7.11
N ILE A 58 -29.99 6.20 -5.88
CA ILE A 58 -30.60 7.25 -5.04
C ILE A 58 -29.59 8.33 -4.66
N VAL A 59 -28.35 7.94 -4.35
CA VAL A 59 -27.29 8.88 -3.95
C VAL A 59 -26.79 9.73 -5.13
N SER A 60 -26.95 9.25 -6.37
CA SER A 60 -26.57 9.99 -7.58
C SER A 60 -27.35 11.30 -7.78
N LEU A 61 -28.48 11.50 -7.09
CA LEU A 61 -29.25 12.74 -7.17
C LEU A 61 -28.63 13.91 -6.36
N ASN A 62 -27.63 13.65 -5.52
CA ASN A 62 -26.88 14.65 -4.73
C ASN A 62 -25.49 14.96 -5.31
N LEU A 63 -25.37 15.01 -6.65
CA LEU A 63 -24.08 15.16 -7.34
C LEU A 63 -23.38 16.50 -7.07
N ASP A 64 -24.11 17.61 -6.94
CA ASP A 64 -23.48 18.93 -6.88
C ASP A 64 -22.68 19.18 -5.59
N ALA A 65 -23.18 18.72 -4.44
CA ALA A 65 -22.42 18.76 -3.19
C ALA A 65 -21.20 17.82 -3.19
N ARG A 66 -21.25 16.75 -4.00
CA ARG A 66 -20.13 15.81 -4.16
C ARG A 66 -19.03 16.36 -5.07
N ARG A 67 -19.36 17.10 -6.13
CA ARG A 67 -18.39 17.63 -7.10
C ARG A 67 -17.29 18.46 -6.42
N ALA A 68 -17.66 19.43 -5.60
CA ALA A 68 -16.69 20.27 -4.89
C ALA A 68 -15.77 19.46 -3.94
N ALA A 69 -16.32 18.44 -3.28
CA ALA A 69 -15.53 17.56 -2.41
C ALA A 69 -14.61 16.63 -3.19
N VAL A 70 -15.02 16.20 -4.39
CA VAL A 70 -14.19 15.40 -5.32
C VAL A 70 -13.02 16.24 -5.81
N ASP A 71 -13.25 17.46 -6.28
CA ASP A 71 -12.18 18.35 -6.76
C ASP A 71 -11.12 18.60 -5.67
N GLN A 72 -11.57 18.80 -4.43
CA GLN A 72 -10.66 18.95 -3.29
C GLN A 72 -9.86 17.67 -3.02
N ALA A 73 -10.49 16.49 -3.10
CA ALA A 73 -9.83 15.22 -2.91
C ALA A 73 -8.80 14.93 -4.02
N GLU A 74 -9.12 15.23 -5.27
CA GLU A 74 -8.22 15.09 -6.42
C GLU A 74 -6.96 15.96 -6.26
N ALA A 75 -7.12 17.22 -5.84
CA ALA A 75 -5.99 18.11 -5.58
C ALA A 75 -5.06 17.57 -4.46
N ILE A 76 -5.64 16.98 -3.41
CA ILE A 76 -4.87 16.33 -2.34
C ILE A 76 -4.09 15.14 -2.89
N ILE A 77 -4.75 14.28 -3.67
CA ILE A 77 -4.13 13.09 -4.27
C ILE A 77 -2.97 13.49 -5.18
N GLU A 78 -3.18 14.47 -6.07
CA GLU A 78 -2.13 14.93 -7.00
C GLU A 78 -0.91 15.47 -6.25
N SER A 79 -1.12 16.27 -5.21
CA SER A 79 -0.03 16.75 -4.35
C SER A 79 0.73 15.60 -3.69
N GLN A 80 0.03 14.59 -3.17
CA GLN A 80 0.67 13.44 -2.50
C GLN A 80 1.43 12.55 -3.48
N VAL A 81 0.87 12.33 -4.67
CA VAL A 81 1.54 11.60 -5.75
C VAL A 81 2.83 12.32 -6.16
N GLY A 82 2.79 13.65 -6.34
CA GLY A 82 3.98 14.44 -6.65
C GLY A 82 5.07 14.31 -5.58
N GLN A 83 4.70 14.43 -4.30
CA GLN A 83 5.63 14.26 -3.17
C GLN A 83 6.23 12.85 -3.13
N PHE A 84 5.41 11.82 -3.36
CA PHE A 84 5.86 10.43 -3.39
C PHE A 84 6.86 10.17 -4.52
N MET A 85 6.57 10.68 -5.73
CA MET A 85 7.46 10.54 -6.89
C MET A 85 8.80 11.25 -6.64
N HIS A 86 8.78 12.46 -6.07
CA HIS A 86 10.00 13.17 -5.70
C HIS A 86 10.83 12.39 -4.68
N TRP A 87 10.18 11.84 -3.64
CA TRP A 87 10.83 11.02 -2.64
C TRP A 87 11.43 9.73 -3.23
N MET A 88 10.76 9.10 -4.20
CA MET A 88 11.27 7.94 -4.92
C MET A 88 12.52 8.28 -5.74
N GLN A 89 12.50 9.39 -6.49
CA GLN A 89 13.65 9.86 -7.28
C GLN A 89 14.86 10.15 -6.40
N ALA A 90 14.66 10.76 -5.23
CA ALA A 90 15.75 11.02 -4.28
C ALA A 90 16.47 9.73 -3.83
N ARG A 91 15.83 8.56 -3.94
CA ARG A 91 16.40 7.26 -3.58
C ARG A 91 17.11 6.54 -4.71
N GLU A 92 17.01 7.01 -5.95
CA GLU A 92 17.67 6.38 -7.11
C GLU A 92 19.21 6.36 -7.00
N ASN A 93 19.79 7.32 -6.28
CA ASN A 93 21.24 7.39 -6.07
C ASN A 93 21.75 6.51 -4.93
N VAL A 94 20.86 5.92 -4.11
CA VAL A 94 21.27 5.10 -2.96
C VAL A 94 22.09 3.87 -3.37
N PRO A 95 21.73 3.10 -4.42
CA PRO A 95 22.56 2.01 -4.92
C PRO A 95 23.94 2.46 -5.40
N LEU A 96 24.01 3.60 -6.10
CA LEU A 96 25.28 4.16 -6.59
C LEU A 96 26.20 4.57 -5.42
N ILE A 97 25.65 5.25 -4.41
CA ILE A 97 26.40 5.62 -3.19
C ILE A 97 26.92 4.37 -2.46
N ARG A 98 26.12 3.30 -2.39
CA ARG A 98 26.57 2.02 -1.81
C ARG A 98 27.71 1.41 -2.62
N ALA A 99 27.57 1.34 -3.95
CA ALA A 99 28.61 0.81 -4.83
C ALA A 99 29.93 1.58 -4.71
N LEU A 100 29.87 2.92 -4.65
CA LEU A 100 31.05 3.76 -4.44
C LEU A 100 31.75 3.48 -3.10
N ARG A 101 30.99 3.34 -2.02
CA ARG A 101 31.55 2.99 -0.70
C ARG A 101 32.18 1.60 -0.69
N GLU A 102 31.53 0.61 -1.30
CA GLU A 102 32.07 -0.74 -1.41
C GLU A 102 33.37 -0.77 -2.22
N HIS A 103 33.43 -0.02 -3.32
CA HIS A 103 34.64 0.11 -4.14
C HIS A 103 35.79 0.74 -3.33
N ALA A 104 35.53 1.84 -2.64
CA ALA A 104 36.52 2.51 -1.79
C ALA A 104 37.04 1.60 -0.67
N GLU A 105 36.16 0.84 0.01
CA GLU A 105 36.58 -0.11 1.04
C GLU A 105 37.37 -1.29 0.46
N HIS A 106 37.06 -1.74 -0.75
CA HIS A 106 37.84 -2.77 -1.41
C HIS A 106 39.26 -2.28 -1.73
N ALA A 107 39.39 -1.08 -2.31
CA ALA A 107 40.69 -0.45 -2.55
C ALA A 107 41.48 -0.28 -1.25
N ARG A 108 40.83 0.24 -0.19
CA ARG A 108 41.45 0.45 1.12
C ARG A 108 42.00 -0.83 1.72
N ARG A 109 41.22 -1.91 1.72
CA ARG A 109 41.67 -3.21 2.25
C ARG A 109 42.90 -3.73 1.50
N GLY A 110 42.91 -3.59 0.17
CA GLY A 110 44.05 -4.01 -0.66
C GLY A 110 45.35 -3.23 -0.36
N GLU A 111 45.27 -1.92 -0.14
CA GLU A 111 46.45 -1.13 0.26
C GLU A 111 46.92 -1.48 1.67
N VAL A 112 46.00 -1.63 2.62
CA VAL A 112 46.33 -2.00 4.01
C VAL A 112 47.01 -3.37 4.06
N GLU A 113 46.52 -4.35 3.31
CA GLU A 113 47.13 -5.68 3.25
C GLU A 113 48.55 -5.61 2.67
N ARG A 114 48.78 -4.79 1.63
CA ARG A 114 50.13 -4.56 1.10
C ARG A 114 51.04 -3.91 2.12
N ALA A 115 50.58 -2.86 2.80
CA ALA A 115 51.35 -2.18 3.85
C ALA A 115 51.73 -3.14 4.98
N LEU A 116 50.79 -3.96 5.46
CA LEU A 116 51.05 -4.96 6.49
C LEU A 116 52.13 -5.97 6.07
N LYS A 117 52.09 -6.44 4.82
CA LYS A 117 53.12 -7.36 4.29
C LYS A 117 54.51 -6.72 4.25
N LEU A 118 54.62 -5.43 3.94
CA LEU A 118 55.90 -4.71 3.94
C LEU A 118 56.44 -4.54 5.37
N LEU A 119 55.58 -4.16 6.32
CA LEU A 119 55.95 -4.07 7.73
C LEU A 119 56.43 -5.41 8.29
N GLN A 120 55.74 -6.52 7.96
CA GLN A 120 56.14 -7.86 8.37
C GLN A 120 57.50 -8.30 7.79
N ARG A 121 57.91 -7.72 6.66
CA ARG A 121 59.23 -7.94 6.04
C ARG A 121 60.33 -7.07 6.66
N GLY A 122 59.99 -6.20 7.61
CA GLY A 122 60.92 -5.32 8.32
C GLY A 122 61.21 -4.00 7.60
N GLU A 123 60.37 -3.59 6.65
CA GLU A 123 60.51 -2.27 6.02
C GLU A 123 60.23 -1.11 7.00
N ASP A 124 60.82 0.04 6.72
CA ASP A 124 60.67 1.24 7.54
C ASP A 124 59.20 1.69 7.62
N ALA A 125 58.68 1.81 8.84
CA ALA A 125 57.27 2.08 9.07
C ALA A 125 56.82 3.45 8.55
N ALA A 126 57.68 4.48 8.63
CA ALA A 126 57.34 5.81 8.16
C ALA A 126 57.15 5.82 6.63
N ARG A 127 58.07 5.18 5.89
CA ARG A 127 57.97 5.04 4.43
C ARG A 127 56.76 4.23 3.99
N VAL A 128 56.46 3.13 4.70
CA VAL A 128 55.30 2.29 4.37
C VAL A 128 53.98 3.04 4.58
N LEU A 129 53.86 3.82 5.67
CA LEU A 129 52.67 4.63 5.94
C LEU A 129 52.48 5.78 4.94
N GLU A 130 53.58 6.42 4.51
CA GLU A 130 53.52 7.48 3.51
C GLU A 130 53.09 6.94 2.13
N SER A 131 53.63 5.79 1.73
CA SER A 131 53.24 5.08 0.53
C SER A 131 51.78 4.62 0.56
N LEU A 132 51.31 4.08 1.69
CA LEU A 132 49.90 3.73 1.91
C LEU A 132 48.99 4.96 1.74
N SER A 133 49.35 6.09 2.35
CA SER A 133 48.57 7.33 2.25
C SER A 133 48.43 7.80 0.80
N GLN A 134 49.54 7.86 0.04
CA GLN A 134 49.52 8.26 -1.37
C GLN A 134 48.74 7.26 -2.25
N ALA A 135 48.89 5.96 -1.99
CA ALA A 135 48.18 4.93 -2.74
C ALA A 135 46.66 4.98 -2.50
N LEU A 136 46.22 5.31 -1.28
CA LEU A 136 44.80 5.52 -0.98
C LEU A 136 44.25 6.77 -1.66
N THR A 137 44.98 7.89 -1.62
CA THR A 137 44.55 9.14 -2.29
C THR A 137 44.43 8.97 -3.80
N ASN A 138 45.32 8.19 -4.44
CA ASN A 138 45.29 7.98 -5.89
C ASN A 138 44.18 7.01 -6.37
N LYS A 139 43.49 6.33 -5.45
CA LYS A 139 42.47 5.30 -5.74
C LYS A 139 41.05 5.69 -5.31
N LEU A 140 40.90 6.83 -4.66
CA LEU A 140 39.61 7.47 -4.34
C LEU A 140 39.20 8.42 -5.47
#